data_AF-A0A9W9LGX9-F1
#
_entry.id   AF-A0A9W9LGX9-F1
#
_cell.length_a   1.000
_cell.length_b   1.000
_cell.length_c   1.000
_cell.angle_alpha   90.00
_cell.angle_beta   90.00
_cell.angle_gamma   90.00
#
_symmetry.space_group_name_H-M   'P 1'
#
loop_
_entity.id
_entity.type
_entity.pdbx_description
1 polymer ?
#
loop_
_entity_poly.entity_id
_entity_poly.type
_entity_poly.pdbx_seq_one_letter_code
_entity_poly.pdbx_strand_id
1 'polypeptide(L)'
;MQAGGYFTVMNGGRHQQDNINRTTSTGQHQQDNINRTTSTGQHQQDNINRTTSTGQHQQDNINRTTSTGQHQQDNINRTTSTGQHQQDNINRTTSTGQHQQDNINRTTSTGQHQQDNINRTTSTGQHQQDNINRTTSTGQHQQDNINRTTSTGQHQQDNINRTTSTGQHQQENINRRTSTTSKSK
;
A
#
# COMPACT_ATOMS: atom_id res chain seq x y z
N MET A 1 -7.00 -22.29 -37.61
CA MET A 1 -8.04 -21.91 -36.65
C MET A 1 -7.47 -22.08 -35.25
N GLN A 2 -7.03 -21.00 -34.60
CA GLN A 2 -6.64 -21.05 -33.19
C GLN A 2 -7.91 -21.12 -32.36
N ALA A 3 -8.17 -22.25 -31.73
CA ALA A 3 -9.23 -22.37 -30.74
C ALA A 3 -8.74 -21.64 -29.47
N GLY A 4 -9.19 -20.40 -29.29
CA GLY A 4 -9.05 -19.65 -28.04
C GLY A 4 -9.89 -20.34 -26.96
N GLY A 5 -9.30 -21.33 -26.29
CA GLY A 5 -9.92 -22.06 -25.19
C GLY A 5 -9.73 -21.32 -23.86
N TYR A 6 -10.82 -21.06 -23.16
CA TYR A 6 -10.84 -20.58 -21.78
C TYR A 6 -10.31 -21.67 -20.84
N PHE A 7 -8.99 -21.82 -20.72
CA PHE A 7 -8.41 -22.78 -19.78
C PHE A 7 -8.54 -22.21 -18.36
N THR A 8 -9.48 -22.76 -17.58
CA THR A 8 -9.58 -22.53 -16.13
C THR A 8 -8.90 -23.71 -15.45
N VAL A 9 -7.80 -23.45 -14.76
CA VAL A 9 -7.11 -24.46 -13.95
C VAL A 9 -7.60 -24.38 -12.52
N MET A 10 -8.07 -25.51 -11.97
CA MET A 10 -8.22 -25.70 -10.53
C MET A 10 -7.25 -26.79 -10.09
N ASN A 11 -6.27 -26.43 -9.27
CA ASN A 11 -5.32 -27.36 -8.69
C ASN A 11 -5.31 -27.23 -7.16
N GLY A 12 -5.28 -28.37 -6.48
CA GLY A 12 -4.91 -28.47 -5.07
C GLY A 12 -3.57 -29.21 -4.96
N GLY A 13 -2.50 -28.52 -4.54
CA GLY A 13 -1.15 -29.11 -4.46
C GLY A 13 -0.04 -28.13 -4.83
N ARG A 14 1.19 -28.65 -5.06
CA ARG A 14 2.33 -27.87 -5.58
C ARG A 14 2.37 -27.90 -7.10
N HIS A 15 2.21 -26.75 -7.76
CA HIS A 15 2.22 -26.65 -9.23
C HIS A 15 2.81 -25.34 -9.75
N GLN A 16 3.41 -25.40 -10.94
CA GLN A 16 3.84 -24.26 -11.76
C GLN A 16 2.86 -24.07 -12.93
N GLN A 17 2.58 -22.82 -13.30
CA GLN A 17 1.58 -22.46 -14.31
C GLN A 17 2.00 -21.22 -15.09
N ASP A 18 2.07 -21.35 -16.42
CA ASP A 18 2.54 -20.29 -17.31
C ASP A 18 1.51 -19.99 -18.41
N ASN A 19 1.42 -18.72 -18.82
CA ASN A 19 0.65 -18.27 -19.99
C ASN A 19 -0.84 -18.63 -19.93
N ILE A 20 -1.47 -18.39 -18.78
CA ILE A 20 -2.86 -18.75 -18.51
C ILE A 20 -3.76 -17.50 -18.59
N ASN A 21 -4.94 -17.63 -19.21
CA ASN A 21 -5.92 -16.54 -19.19
C ASN A 21 -6.58 -16.39 -17.80
N ARG A 22 -6.93 -17.50 -17.14
CA ARG A 22 -7.51 -17.49 -15.79
C ARG A 22 -7.12 -18.71 -14.97
N THR A 23 -6.68 -18.51 -13.73
CA THR A 23 -6.41 -19.61 -12.79
C THR A 23 -7.11 -19.42 -11.45
N THR A 24 -7.41 -20.54 -10.78
CA THR A 24 -7.83 -20.57 -9.37
C THR A 24 -7.05 -21.69 -8.66
N SER A 25 -6.34 -21.37 -7.59
CA SER A 25 -5.41 -22.32 -6.95
C SER A 25 -5.47 -22.25 -5.42
N THR A 26 -5.33 -23.41 -4.76
CA THR A 26 -5.26 -23.52 -3.30
C THR A 26 -4.05 -24.35 -2.88
N GLY A 27 -3.28 -23.86 -1.91
CA GLY A 27 -2.05 -24.51 -1.47
C GLY A 27 -0.80 -23.69 -1.78
N GLN A 28 0.24 -24.35 -2.31
CA GLN A 28 1.56 -23.76 -2.58
C GLN A 28 1.80 -23.68 -4.10
N HIS A 29 1.93 -22.50 -4.70
CA HIS A 29 2.09 -22.41 -6.17
C HIS A 29 3.04 -21.31 -6.64
N GLN A 30 3.53 -21.49 -7.87
CA GLN A 30 4.25 -20.48 -8.67
C GLN A 30 3.45 -20.23 -9.96
N GLN A 31 3.30 -18.98 -10.36
CA GLN A 31 2.42 -18.56 -11.45
C GLN A 31 2.99 -17.39 -12.23
N ASP A 32 3.19 -17.59 -13.54
CA ASP A 32 3.83 -16.59 -14.38
C ASP A 32 2.95 -16.24 -15.59
N ASN A 33 2.93 -14.96 -15.96
CA ASN A 33 2.29 -14.47 -17.18
C ASN A 33 0.79 -14.83 -17.26
N ILE A 34 0.03 -14.51 -16.21
CA ILE A 34 -1.40 -14.82 -16.11
C ILE A 34 -2.24 -13.55 -16.24
N ASN A 35 -3.35 -13.60 -16.99
CA ASN A 35 -4.24 -12.44 -17.08
C ASN A 35 -5.09 -12.27 -15.81
N ARG A 36 -5.58 -13.36 -15.21
CA ARG A 36 -6.36 -13.30 -13.95
C ARG A 36 -6.09 -14.48 -13.02
N THR A 37 -5.73 -14.17 -11.77
CA THR A 37 -5.49 -15.15 -10.71
C THR A 37 -6.45 -14.97 -9.53
N THR A 38 -6.91 -16.09 -8.96
CA THR A 38 -7.49 -16.15 -7.62
C THR A 38 -6.80 -17.23 -6.81
N SER A 39 -6.23 -16.89 -5.65
CA SER A 39 -5.37 -17.82 -4.90
C SER A 39 -5.60 -17.77 -3.38
N THR A 40 -5.51 -18.95 -2.75
CA THR A 40 -5.50 -19.09 -1.29
C THR A 40 -4.31 -19.96 -0.86
N GLY A 41 -3.55 -19.54 0.16
CA GLY A 41 -2.38 -20.28 0.64
C GLY A 41 -1.08 -19.50 0.49
N GLN A 42 -0.01 -20.16 0.04
CA GLN A 42 1.31 -19.57 -0.19
C GLN A 42 1.62 -19.51 -1.68
N HIS A 43 1.84 -18.33 -2.26
CA HIS A 43 2.05 -18.20 -3.70
C HIS A 43 3.15 -17.21 -4.07
N GLN A 44 3.85 -17.51 -5.17
CA GLN A 44 4.71 -16.57 -5.91
C GLN A 44 4.04 -16.29 -7.26
N GLN A 45 3.95 -15.02 -7.65
CA GLN A 45 3.20 -14.60 -8.83
C GLN A 45 3.92 -13.49 -9.59
N ASP A 46 4.25 -13.75 -10.85
CA ASP A 46 5.00 -12.80 -11.68
C ASP A 46 4.21 -12.42 -12.92
N ASN A 47 4.22 -11.12 -13.26
CA ASN A 47 3.63 -10.59 -14.49
C ASN A 47 2.13 -10.91 -14.63
N ILE A 48 1.33 -10.58 -13.61
CA ILE A 48 -0.12 -10.81 -13.60
C ILE A 48 -0.90 -9.52 -13.87
N ASN A 49 -1.92 -9.57 -14.72
CA ASN A 49 -2.75 -8.37 -14.92
C ASN A 49 -3.72 -8.13 -13.73
N ARG A 50 -4.32 -9.18 -13.17
CA ARG A 50 -5.25 -9.07 -12.03
C ARG A 50 -5.11 -10.23 -11.05
N THR A 51 -4.86 -9.90 -9.78
CA THR A 51 -4.77 -10.88 -8.69
C THR A 51 -5.80 -10.62 -7.59
N THR A 52 -6.38 -11.70 -7.07
CA THR A 52 -7.07 -11.72 -5.77
C THR A 52 -6.48 -12.83 -4.92
N SER A 53 -5.91 -12.50 -3.76
CA SER A 53 -5.12 -13.44 -2.96
C SER A 53 -5.45 -13.40 -1.47
N THR A 54 -5.45 -14.57 -0.83
CA THR A 54 -5.55 -14.71 0.63
C THR A 54 -4.45 -15.63 1.16
N GLY A 55 -3.75 -15.24 2.23
CA GLY A 55 -2.65 -16.01 2.82
C GLY A 55 -1.31 -15.28 2.74
N GLN A 56 -0.24 -15.99 2.38
CA GLN A 56 1.12 -15.44 2.23
C GLN A 56 1.50 -15.36 0.75
N HIS A 57 1.84 -14.20 0.22
CA HIS A 57 2.13 -14.07 -1.21
C HIS A 57 3.32 -13.15 -1.50
N GLN A 58 4.09 -13.50 -2.51
CA GLN A 58 5.05 -12.64 -3.19
C GLN A 58 4.52 -12.34 -4.59
N GLN A 59 4.52 -11.08 -4.99
CA GLN A 59 3.88 -10.64 -6.23
C GLN A 59 4.72 -9.59 -6.93
N ASP A 60 5.14 -9.88 -8.16
CA ASP A 60 6.00 -9.00 -8.93
C ASP A 60 5.29 -8.56 -10.22
N ASN A 61 5.36 -7.27 -10.52
CA ASN A 61 4.86 -6.67 -11.77
C ASN A 61 3.35 -6.93 -12.01
N ILE A 62 2.52 -6.55 -11.04
CA ILE A 62 1.06 -6.72 -11.13
C ILE A 62 0.37 -5.40 -11.51
N ASN A 63 -0.58 -5.44 -12.44
CA ASN A 63 -1.35 -4.23 -12.74
C ASN A 63 -2.41 -3.91 -11.65
N ARG A 64 -3.08 -4.94 -11.13
CA ARG A 64 -4.07 -4.76 -10.05
C ARG A 64 -4.10 -5.92 -9.06
N THR A 65 -3.93 -5.61 -7.78
CA THR A 65 -3.99 -6.57 -6.69
C THR A 65 -5.09 -6.25 -5.69
N THR A 66 -5.75 -7.30 -5.20
CA THR A 66 -6.52 -7.29 -3.96
C THR A 66 -6.03 -8.42 -3.06
N SER A 67 -5.54 -8.10 -1.87
CA SER A 67 -4.82 -9.06 -1.01
C SER A 67 -5.28 -9.00 0.45
N THR A 68 -5.36 -10.16 1.09
CA THR A 68 -5.58 -10.29 2.55
C THR A 68 -4.55 -11.25 3.16
N GLY A 69 -3.92 -10.88 4.28
CA GLY A 69 -2.90 -11.69 4.95
C GLY A 69 -1.53 -11.02 4.98
N GLN A 70 -0.48 -11.78 4.67
CA GLN A 70 0.91 -11.31 4.62
C GLN A 70 1.39 -11.24 3.17
N HIS A 71 1.83 -10.09 2.68
CA HIS A 71 2.23 -9.97 1.27
C HIS A 71 3.46 -9.11 1.08
N GLN A 72 4.28 -9.49 0.13
CA GLN A 72 5.35 -8.68 -0.47
C GLN A 72 4.93 -8.39 -1.91
N GLN A 73 5.02 -7.13 -2.33
CA GLN A 73 4.52 -6.68 -3.63
C GLN A 73 5.46 -5.67 -4.26
N ASP A 74 5.94 -6.00 -5.46
CA ASP A 74 6.89 -5.17 -6.18
C ASP A 74 6.28 -4.68 -7.49
N ASN A 75 6.42 -3.39 -7.76
CA ASN A 75 6.00 -2.74 -9.02
C ASN A 75 4.51 -2.96 -9.35
N ILE A 76 3.62 -2.44 -8.51
CA ILE A 76 2.18 -2.56 -8.69
C ILE A 76 1.55 -1.25 -9.14
N ASN A 77 0.66 -1.27 -10.14
CA ASN A 77 -0.06 -0.05 -10.50
C ASN A 77 -1.18 0.28 -9.51
N ARG A 78 -1.91 -0.72 -9.01
CA ARG A 78 -2.97 -0.51 -8.02
C ARG A 78 -3.11 -1.66 -7.02
N THR A 79 -3.01 -1.32 -5.75
CA THR A 79 -3.18 -2.28 -4.64
C THR A 79 -4.35 -1.92 -3.73
N THR A 80 -5.06 -2.95 -3.29
CA THR A 80 -5.95 -2.90 -2.11
C THR A 80 -5.57 -4.03 -1.17
N SER A 81 -5.15 -3.71 0.05
CA SER A 81 -4.55 -4.69 0.96
C SER A 81 -5.11 -4.61 2.38
N THR A 82 -5.25 -5.77 3.03
CA THR A 82 -5.57 -5.88 4.47
C THR A 82 -4.63 -6.86 5.15
N GLY A 83 -4.07 -6.50 6.31
CA GLY A 83 -3.14 -7.35 7.07
C GLY A 83 -1.74 -6.72 7.17
N GLN A 84 -0.71 -7.53 6.95
CA GLN A 84 0.70 -7.14 7.00
C GLN A 84 1.29 -7.12 5.59
N HIS A 85 1.81 -5.97 5.13
CA HIS A 85 2.32 -5.87 3.75
C HIS A 85 3.61 -5.06 3.66
N GLN A 86 4.47 -5.48 2.74
CA GLN A 86 5.60 -4.72 2.23
C GLN A 86 5.30 -4.43 0.76
N GLN A 87 5.46 -3.17 0.34
CA GLN A 87 5.09 -2.72 -1.00
C GLN A 87 6.11 -1.75 -1.56
N ASP A 88 6.66 -2.09 -2.72
CA ASP A 88 7.69 -1.30 -3.37
C ASP A 88 7.18 -0.78 -4.72
N ASN A 89 7.39 0.51 -4.98
CA ASN A 89 7.07 1.18 -6.25
C ASN A 89 5.61 1.01 -6.69
N ILE A 90 4.68 1.60 -5.92
CA ILE A 90 3.24 1.51 -6.21
C ILE A 90 2.70 2.85 -6.72
N ASN A 91 1.87 2.83 -7.76
CA ASN A 91 1.22 4.06 -8.21
C ASN A 91 0.04 4.44 -7.29
N ARG A 92 -0.76 3.46 -6.86
CA ARG A 92 -1.88 3.70 -5.94
C ARG A 92 -2.09 2.58 -4.94
N THR A 93 -2.09 2.92 -3.65
CA THR A 93 -2.35 1.98 -2.56
C THR A 93 -3.57 2.39 -1.74
N THR A 94 -4.39 1.41 -1.37
CA THR A 94 -5.36 1.50 -0.28
C THR A 94 -5.10 0.36 0.69
N SER A 95 -4.78 0.67 1.94
CA SER A 95 -4.27 -0.32 2.89
C SER A 95 -4.91 -0.20 4.28
N THR A 96 -5.12 -1.35 4.93
CA THR A 96 -5.54 -1.44 6.34
C THR A 96 -4.69 -2.45 7.10
N GLY A 97 -4.21 -2.10 8.29
CA GLY A 97 -3.37 -2.96 9.12
C GLY A 97 -1.95 -2.40 9.31
N GLN A 98 -0.95 -3.26 9.16
CA GLN A 98 0.48 -2.93 9.29
C GLN A 98 1.15 -2.93 7.92
N HIS A 99 1.74 -1.81 7.49
CA HIS A 99 2.33 -1.73 6.16
C HIS A 99 3.65 -0.96 6.15
N GLN A 100 4.58 -1.46 5.33
CA GLN A 100 5.77 -0.74 4.88
C GLN A 100 5.60 -0.45 3.40
N GLN A 101 5.84 0.79 2.98
CA GLN A 101 5.55 1.26 1.63
C GLN A 101 6.65 2.19 1.14
N ASP A 102 7.28 1.83 0.03
CA ASP A 102 8.38 2.57 -0.55
C ASP A 102 7.99 3.11 -1.93
N ASN A 103 8.28 4.40 -2.18
CA ASN A 103 8.07 5.08 -3.46
C ASN A 103 6.64 4.97 -4.00
N ILE A 104 5.68 5.58 -3.29
CA ILE A 104 4.27 5.54 -3.68
C ILE A 104 3.80 6.88 -4.25
N ASN A 105 3.06 6.85 -5.36
CA ASN A 105 2.49 8.09 -5.88
C ASN A 105 1.25 8.55 -5.08
N ARG A 106 0.38 7.62 -4.67
CA ARG A 106 -0.79 7.92 -3.83
C ARG A 106 -1.11 6.80 -2.84
N THR A 107 -1.23 7.17 -1.58
CA THR A 107 -1.60 6.25 -0.51
C THR A 107 -2.83 6.73 0.25
N THR A 108 -3.75 5.80 0.49
CA THR A 108 -4.79 5.91 1.53
C THR A 108 -4.60 4.78 2.53
N SER A 109 -4.35 5.09 3.80
CA SER A 109 -3.97 4.11 4.81
C SER A 109 -4.70 4.25 6.15
N THR A 110 -4.98 3.11 6.79
CA THR A 110 -5.50 3.03 8.16
C THR A 110 -4.72 2.00 8.97
N GLY A 111 -4.32 2.35 10.19
CA GLY A 111 -3.57 1.46 11.09
C GLY A 111 -2.16 1.96 11.38
N GLN A 112 -1.18 1.06 11.31
CA GLN A 112 0.25 1.33 11.55
C GLN A 112 1.01 1.29 10.22
N HIS A 113 1.66 2.39 9.84
CA HIS A 113 2.36 2.45 8.55
C HIS A 113 3.72 3.15 8.65
N GLN A 114 4.67 2.62 7.90
CA GLN A 114 5.93 3.27 7.54
C GLN A 114 5.88 3.56 6.04
N GLN A 115 6.17 4.79 5.65
CA GLN A 115 6.04 5.24 4.26
C GLN A 115 7.21 6.11 3.85
N ASP A 116 7.90 5.72 2.79
CA ASP A 116 9.07 6.42 2.29
C ASP A 116 8.80 6.98 0.89
N ASN A 117 9.12 8.26 0.68
CA ASN A 117 9.02 8.95 -0.62
C ASN A 117 7.62 8.89 -1.24
N ILE A 118 6.66 9.59 -0.65
CA ILE A 118 5.27 9.58 -1.13
C ILE A 118 4.88 10.92 -1.76
N ASN A 119 4.20 10.87 -2.90
CA ASN A 119 3.70 12.11 -3.51
C ASN A 119 2.45 12.65 -2.78
N ARG A 120 1.53 11.75 -2.40
CA ARG A 120 0.30 12.12 -1.69
C ARG A 120 -0.13 11.03 -0.71
N THR A 121 -0.32 11.40 0.54
CA THR A 121 -0.80 10.50 1.59
C THR A 121 -2.08 11.03 2.23
N THR A 122 -3.05 10.13 2.42
CA THR A 122 -4.16 10.29 3.38
C THR A 122 -4.09 9.16 4.38
N SER A 123 -3.97 9.46 5.66
CA SER A 123 -3.63 8.48 6.69
C SER A 123 -4.43 8.66 7.98
N THR A 124 -4.80 7.54 8.61
CA THR A 124 -5.43 7.51 9.93
C THR A 124 -4.78 6.46 10.83
N GLY A 125 -4.47 6.80 12.09
CA GLY A 125 -3.80 5.90 13.03
C GLY A 125 -2.38 6.34 13.40
N GLN A 126 -1.42 5.41 13.39
CA GLN A 126 -0.01 5.62 13.71
C GLN A 126 0.84 5.55 12.45
N HIS A 127 1.55 6.62 12.11
CA HIS A 127 2.34 6.66 10.87
C HIS A 127 3.71 7.29 11.08
N GLN A 128 4.71 6.71 10.42
CA GLN A 128 6.02 7.28 10.17
C GLN A 128 6.11 7.56 8.67
N GLN A 129 6.49 8.77 8.30
CA GLN A 129 6.48 9.21 6.90
C GLN A 129 7.71 10.05 6.58
N ASP A 130 8.44 9.63 5.57
CA ASP A 130 9.67 10.29 5.14
C ASP A 130 9.49 10.85 3.72
N ASN A 131 9.90 12.11 3.53
CA ASN A 131 9.90 12.81 2.23
C ASN A 131 8.54 12.78 1.52
N ILE A 132 7.58 13.55 2.05
CA ILE A 132 6.23 13.60 1.47
C ILE A 132 5.94 14.94 0.80
N ASN A 133 5.38 14.89 -0.41
CA ASN A 133 4.95 16.12 -1.08
C ASN A 133 3.68 16.71 -0.48
N ARG A 134 2.68 15.87 -0.16
CA ARG A 134 1.42 16.29 0.47
C ARG A 134 0.87 15.23 1.41
N THR A 135 0.61 15.62 2.65
CA THR A 135 -0.01 14.74 3.65
C THR A 135 -1.30 15.32 4.19
N THR A 136 -2.29 14.46 4.36
CA THR A 136 -3.43 14.66 5.25
C THR A 136 -3.46 13.52 6.27
N SER A 137 -3.43 13.84 7.55
CA SER A 137 -3.25 12.84 8.60
C SER A 137 -4.13 13.08 9.83
N THR A 138 -4.62 11.99 10.43
CA THR A 138 -5.30 12.00 11.74
C THR A 138 -4.74 10.93 12.66
N GLY A 139 -4.51 11.25 13.94
CA GLY A 139 -3.95 10.33 14.94
C GLY A 139 -2.55 10.72 15.40
N GLN A 140 -1.63 9.75 15.45
CA GLN A 140 -0.23 9.92 15.89
C GLN A 140 0.72 9.82 14.70
N HIS A 141 1.53 10.85 14.45
CA HIS A 141 2.38 10.89 13.26
C HIS A 141 3.77 11.43 13.58
N GLN A 142 4.78 10.80 12.96
CA GLN A 142 6.13 11.32 12.81
C GLN A 142 6.34 11.57 11.32
N GLN A 143 6.79 12.77 10.96
CA GLN A 143 6.88 13.21 9.57
C GLN A 143 8.16 14.01 9.32
N ASP A 144 8.95 13.56 8.35
CA ASP A 144 10.21 14.18 7.98
C ASP A 144 10.14 14.74 6.55
N ASN A 145 10.63 15.97 6.36
CA ASN A 145 10.72 16.64 5.07
C ASN A 145 9.40 16.68 4.28
N ILE A 146 8.44 17.48 4.75
CA ILE A 146 7.12 17.59 4.10
C ILE A 146 6.91 18.94 3.44
N ASN A 147 6.51 18.95 2.18
CA ASN A 147 6.21 20.21 1.50
C ASN A 147 4.86 20.80 1.97
N ARG A 148 3.82 19.97 2.15
CA ARG A 148 2.51 20.42 2.65
C ARG A 148 1.85 19.39 3.56
N THR A 149 1.50 19.79 4.77
CA THR A 149 0.75 18.95 5.71
C THR A 149 -0.54 19.61 6.17
N THR A 150 -1.60 18.81 6.27
CA THR A 150 -2.77 19.08 7.10
C THR A 150 -2.91 17.95 8.13
N SER A 151 -2.90 18.27 9.42
CA SER A 151 -2.87 17.22 10.46
C SER A 151 -3.78 17.50 11.66
N THR A 152 -4.36 16.45 12.24
CA THR A 152 -5.14 16.51 13.49
C THR A 152 -4.69 15.41 14.47
N GLY A 153 -4.51 15.74 15.75
CA GLY A 153 -4.05 14.78 16.78
C GLY A 153 -2.68 15.12 17.37
N GLN A 154 -1.79 14.13 17.47
CA GLN A 154 -0.43 14.27 18.00
C GLN A 154 0.58 14.12 16.86
N HIS A 155 1.46 15.12 16.68
CA HIS A 155 2.42 15.12 15.56
C HIS A 155 3.81 15.56 16.01
N GLN A 156 4.83 14.88 15.49
CA GLN A 156 6.21 15.35 15.45
C GLN A 156 6.55 15.58 13.97
N GLN A 157 7.06 16.77 13.65
CA GLN A 157 7.26 17.18 12.26
C GLN A 157 8.58 17.95 12.09
N ASP A 158 9.42 17.49 11.18
CA ASP A 158 10.70 18.11 10.88
C ASP A 158 10.74 18.60 9.42
N ASN A 159 11.30 19.79 9.21
CA ASN A 159 11.50 20.42 7.89
C ASN A 159 10.21 20.52 7.05
N ILE A 160 9.28 21.37 7.50
CA ILE A 160 7.97 21.52 6.84
C ILE A 160 7.85 22.86 6.12
N ASN A 161 7.58 22.85 4.82
CA ASN A 161 7.38 24.09 4.09
C ASN A 161 6.03 24.75 4.41
N ARG A 162 4.94 23.98 4.50
CA ARG A 162 3.61 24.50 4.83
C ARG A 162 2.83 23.52 5.71
N THR A 163 2.38 23.98 6.88
CA THR A 163 1.58 23.16 7.79
C THR A 163 0.26 23.82 8.19
N THR A 164 -0.79 23.03 8.28
CA THR A 164 -2.04 23.34 8.98
C THR A 164 -2.28 22.26 10.02
N SER A 165 -2.33 22.61 11.31
CA SER A 165 -2.43 21.61 12.37
C SER A 165 -3.44 21.97 13.46
N THR A 166 -4.07 20.92 14.02
CA THR A 166 -4.84 20.98 15.26
C THR A 166 -4.42 19.86 16.22
N GLY A 167 -4.50 20.13 17.52
CA GLY A 167 -4.02 19.21 18.56
C GLY A 167 -2.58 19.49 19.00
N GLN A 168 -1.91 18.49 19.57
CA GLN A 168 -0.55 18.61 20.10
C GLN A 168 0.47 18.42 18.97
N HIS A 169 1.49 19.29 18.94
CA HIS A 169 2.49 19.26 17.88
C HIS A 169 3.86 19.69 18.42
N GLN A 170 4.88 18.93 18.06
CA GLN A 170 6.30 19.32 18.13
C GLN A 170 6.77 19.52 16.68
N GLN A 171 7.43 20.64 16.42
CA GLN A 171 7.71 21.10 15.06
C GLN A 171 9.08 21.76 15.00
N GLU A 172 9.91 21.31 14.06
CA GLU A 172 11.21 21.90 13.76
C GLU A 172 11.26 22.41 12.31
N ASN A 173 11.94 23.54 12.07
CA ASN A 173 12.17 24.13 10.76
C ASN A 173 10.92 24.28 9.87
N ILE A 174 9.99 25.16 10.27
CA ILE A 174 8.76 25.42 9.51
C ILE A 174 8.79 26.78 8.81
N ASN A 175 8.62 26.78 7.48
CA ASN A 175 8.56 28.02 6.70
C ASN A 175 7.22 28.75 6.86
N ARG A 176 6.09 28.01 6.87
CA ARG A 176 4.74 28.61 6.98
C ARG A 176 3.79 27.75 7.80
N ARG A 177 3.16 28.36 8.79
CA ARG A 177 2.27 27.69 9.73
C ARG A 177 0.92 28.38 9.89
N THR A 178 -0.13 27.56 9.91
CA THR A 178 -1.46 27.93 10.41
C THR A 178 -1.86 26.93 11.50
N SER A 179 -2.15 27.40 12.71
CA SER A 179 -2.62 26.54 13.81
C SER A 179 -3.92 27.09 14.39
N THR A 180 -4.93 26.23 14.57
CA THR A 180 -6.18 26.59 15.25
C THR A 180 -6.23 25.87 16.60
N THR A 181 -6.13 26.65 17.68
CA THR A 181 -6.24 26.14 19.05
C THR A 181 -7.72 26.10 19.42
N SER A 182 -8.26 24.92 19.73
CA SER A 182 -9.57 24.83 20.39
C SER A 182 -9.41 25.39 21.81
N LYS A 183 -9.91 26.61 22.06
CA LYS A 183 -10.13 27.07 23.44
C LYS A 183 -11.16 26.14 24.07
N SER A 184 -10.75 25.37 25.07
CA SER A 184 -11.71 24.69 25.94
C SER A 184 -12.60 25.76 26.58
N LYS A 185 -13.92 25.61 26.45
CA LYS A 185 -14.83 26.15 27.49
C LYS A 185 -14.80 25.21 28.69
#